data_AF-A0A350UGS0-F1
#
_entry.id   AF-A0A350UGS0-F1
#
_cell.length_a   1.000
_cell.length_b   1.000
_cell.length_c   1.000
_cell.angle_alpha   90.00
_cell.angle_beta   90.00
_cell.angle_gamma   90.00
#
_symmetry.space_group_name_H-M   'P 1'
#
loop_
_entity.id
_entity.type
_entity.pdbx_description
1 polymer ?
#
loop_
_entity_poly.entity_id
_entity_poly.type
_entity_poly.pdbx_seq_one_letter_code
_entity_poly.pdbx_strand_id
1 'polypeptide(L)'
;TCEAIVEQIFGELGEPPLPPERAGLVFYDPEWHRGVVGIVANRVAEAYHRPALVLGRDGSTGMAQGSGRSIAGFHLLGVLETIGDVFERFGGHRAAVGVTLRAERVDELRERFNAAVVRALTHEELQAEVVFDAPLDLRELTPGAAEQVLQMAPFGFGNPAPVFYVPGVELTEPVQAFGSMQDHLRVRLPGPQGRTLTAKAWRFGSRAQELAPGRRVDLALTVDQDLYSLKRGYAGWGVTLRDVRAAE
;
A
#
# COMPACT_ATOMS: atom_id res chain seq x y z
N THR A 1 13.86 -12.87 -6.76
CA THR A 1 14.11 -11.82 -5.74
C THR A 1 12.78 -11.37 -5.15
N CYS A 2 12.77 -10.57 -4.07
CA CYS A 2 11.51 -10.03 -3.54
C CYS A 2 10.72 -9.22 -4.59
N GLU A 3 11.41 -8.46 -5.45
CA GLU A 3 10.79 -7.69 -6.53
C GLU A 3 10.14 -8.60 -7.58
N ALA A 4 10.85 -9.61 -8.06
CA ALA A 4 10.31 -10.54 -9.05
C ALA A 4 9.04 -11.27 -8.58
N ILE A 5 8.96 -11.64 -7.29
CA ILE A 5 7.77 -12.28 -6.72
C ILE A 5 6.59 -11.30 -6.71
N VAL A 6 6.84 -10.04 -6.33
CA VAL A 6 5.80 -9.00 -6.32
C VAL A 6 5.29 -8.73 -7.73
N GLU A 7 6.19 -8.61 -8.71
CA GLU A 7 5.84 -8.45 -10.13
C GLU A 7 4.98 -9.61 -10.64
N GLN A 8 5.38 -10.85 -10.33
CA GLN A 8 4.61 -12.05 -10.68
C GLN A 8 3.19 -12.01 -10.09
N ILE A 9 3.05 -11.70 -8.80
CA ILE A 9 1.75 -11.65 -8.12
C ILE A 9 0.88 -10.50 -8.67
N PHE A 10 1.46 -9.33 -8.93
CA PHE A 10 0.72 -8.17 -9.42
C PHE A 10 0.24 -8.39 -10.85
N GLY A 11 1.05 -9.06 -11.69
CA GLY A 11 0.63 -9.49 -13.02
C GLY A 11 -0.55 -10.46 -13.00
N GLU A 12 -0.66 -11.32 -11.98
CA GLU A 12 -1.79 -12.26 -11.82
C GLU A 12 -3.07 -11.57 -11.30
N LEU A 13 -2.93 -10.62 -10.37
CA LEU A 13 -4.05 -9.95 -9.73
C LEU A 13 -4.69 -8.86 -10.60
N GLY A 14 -3.90 -8.22 -11.47
CA GLY A 14 -4.33 -7.03 -12.20
C GLY A 14 -4.36 -5.78 -11.32
N GLU A 15 -5.06 -4.74 -11.79
CA GLU A 15 -5.11 -3.46 -11.08
C GLU A 15 -6.17 -3.44 -9.97
N PRO A 16 -5.87 -2.86 -8.79
CA PRO A 16 -6.87 -2.63 -7.76
C PRO A 16 -7.92 -1.58 -8.17
N PRO A 17 -9.14 -1.61 -7.59
CA PRO A 17 -9.58 -2.50 -6.52
C PRO A 17 -10.00 -3.89 -7.02
N LEU A 18 -9.77 -4.91 -6.19
CA LEU A 18 -10.27 -6.27 -6.43
C LEU A 18 -11.77 -6.37 -6.11
N PRO A 19 -12.51 -7.25 -6.79
CA PRO A 19 -13.92 -7.44 -6.50
C PRO A 19 -14.12 -8.02 -5.08
N PRO A 20 -15.26 -7.74 -4.40
CA PRO A 20 -15.47 -8.09 -3.00
C PRO A 20 -15.35 -9.59 -2.69
N GLU A 21 -15.66 -10.46 -3.65
CA GLU A 21 -15.54 -11.91 -3.52
C GLU A 21 -14.09 -12.41 -3.49
N ARG A 22 -13.11 -11.59 -3.90
CA ARG A 22 -11.67 -11.90 -3.85
C ARG A 22 -11.02 -11.09 -2.73
N ALA A 23 -11.28 -11.49 -1.50
CA ALA A 23 -10.91 -10.73 -0.32
C ALA A 23 -9.73 -11.30 0.49
N GLY A 24 -9.58 -12.63 0.54
CA GLY A 24 -8.44 -13.29 1.17
C GLY A 24 -7.47 -13.80 0.10
N LEU A 25 -6.27 -13.23 0.04
CA LEU A 25 -5.30 -13.55 -1.00
C LEU A 25 -4.31 -14.62 -0.51
N VAL A 26 -4.08 -15.68 -1.30
CA VAL A 26 -3.11 -16.73 -0.97
C VAL A 26 -2.27 -17.08 -2.19
N PHE A 27 -0.96 -16.88 -2.06
CA PHE A 27 0.01 -17.18 -3.10
C PHE A 27 1.01 -18.23 -2.62
N TYR A 28 1.34 -19.17 -3.50
CA TYR A 28 2.29 -20.23 -3.22
C TYR A 28 3.08 -20.55 -4.48
N ASP A 29 4.39 -20.64 -4.32
CA ASP A 29 5.30 -21.17 -5.31
C ASP A 29 6.41 -21.93 -4.58
N PRO A 30 6.71 -23.19 -4.93
CA PRO A 30 7.72 -23.97 -4.24
C PRO A 30 9.12 -23.34 -4.29
N GLU A 31 9.41 -22.49 -5.28
CA GLU A 31 10.72 -21.83 -5.44
C GLU A 31 10.86 -20.56 -4.58
N TRP A 32 9.79 -20.09 -3.94
CA TRP A 32 9.85 -18.88 -3.12
C TRP A 32 10.50 -19.15 -1.76
N HIS A 33 11.50 -18.34 -1.43
CA HIS A 33 12.25 -18.50 -0.19
C HIS A 33 11.51 -17.90 1.01
N ARG A 34 11.40 -18.66 2.11
CA ARG A 34 10.73 -18.23 3.36
C ARG A 34 11.24 -16.89 3.94
N GLY A 35 12.49 -16.52 3.64
CA GLY A 35 13.08 -15.26 4.08
C GLY A 35 12.49 -14.01 3.41
N VAL A 36 11.81 -14.15 2.26
CA VAL A 36 11.25 -13.01 1.51
C VAL A 36 9.72 -12.96 1.54
N VAL A 37 9.03 -14.08 1.76
CA VAL A 37 7.56 -14.16 1.66
C VAL A 37 6.84 -13.20 2.63
N GLY A 38 7.41 -12.89 3.78
CA GLY A 38 6.83 -11.90 4.71
C GLY A 38 6.83 -10.46 4.17
N ILE A 39 7.87 -10.07 3.44
CA ILE A 39 7.97 -8.74 2.81
C ILE A 39 6.98 -8.67 1.64
N VAL A 40 6.90 -9.74 0.84
CA VAL A 40 5.96 -9.85 -0.27
C VAL A 40 4.52 -9.78 0.24
N ALA A 41 4.16 -10.55 1.27
CA ALA A 41 2.82 -10.54 1.87
C ALA A 41 2.40 -9.14 2.31
N ASN A 42 3.32 -8.36 2.89
CA ASN A 42 3.03 -6.99 3.30
C ASN A 42 2.74 -6.09 2.10
N ARG A 43 3.58 -6.16 1.05
CA ARG A 43 3.41 -5.37 -0.17
C ARG A 43 2.10 -5.69 -0.89
N VAL A 44 1.71 -6.97 -0.91
CA VAL A 44 0.44 -7.42 -1.50
C VAL A 44 -0.73 -6.90 -0.66
N ALA A 45 -0.67 -7.04 0.67
CA ALA A 45 -1.74 -6.59 1.54
C ALA A 45 -1.97 -5.08 1.47
N GLU A 46 -0.89 -4.29 1.42
CA GLU A 46 -0.95 -2.84 1.24
C GLU A 46 -1.48 -2.45 -0.14
N ALA A 47 -1.00 -3.08 -1.22
CA ALA A 47 -1.36 -2.70 -2.59
C ALA A 47 -2.83 -2.96 -2.92
N TYR A 48 -3.37 -4.07 -2.44
CA TYR A 48 -4.74 -4.48 -2.74
C TYR A 48 -5.72 -4.16 -1.62
N HIS A 49 -5.23 -3.65 -0.48
CA HIS A 49 -6.01 -3.48 0.73
C HIS A 49 -6.79 -4.76 1.09
N ARG A 50 -6.10 -5.90 1.07
CA ARG A 50 -6.66 -7.22 1.37
C ARG A 50 -5.70 -8.05 2.23
N PRO A 51 -6.18 -8.81 3.23
CA PRO A 51 -5.33 -9.76 3.95
C PRO A 51 -4.69 -10.77 2.98
N ALA A 52 -3.38 -10.98 3.10
CA ALA A 52 -2.61 -11.80 2.17
C ALA A 52 -1.72 -12.81 2.89
N LEU A 53 -1.69 -14.04 2.39
CA LEU A 53 -0.76 -15.10 2.75
C LEU A 53 0.17 -15.38 1.55
N VAL A 54 1.48 -15.41 1.79
CA VAL A 54 2.47 -15.78 0.78
C VAL A 54 3.30 -16.92 1.33
N LEU A 55 3.37 -18.01 0.58
CA LEU A 55 3.99 -19.27 0.98
C LEU A 55 5.04 -19.72 -0.02
N GLY A 56 6.06 -20.40 0.49
CA GLY A 56 7.02 -21.16 -0.31
C GLY A 56 7.15 -22.58 0.20
N ARG A 57 7.99 -23.40 -0.43
CA ARG A 57 8.28 -24.74 0.08
C ARG A 57 9.47 -24.70 1.02
N ASP A 58 9.32 -25.32 2.19
CA ASP A 58 10.46 -25.56 3.07
C ASP A 58 11.28 -26.75 2.52
N GLY A 59 12.53 -26.49 2.15
CA GLY A 59 13.40 -27.50 1.53
C GLY A 59 13.77 -28.68 2.43
N SER A 60 13.59 -28.57 3.75
CA SER A 60 13.95 -29.63 4.70
C SER A 60 12.78 -30.57 5.00
N THR A 61 11.57 -30.03 5.09
CA THR A 61 10.34 -30.77 5.44
C THR A 61 9.46 -31.06 4.22
N GLY A 62 9.66 -30.34 3.12
CA GLY A 62 8.83 -30.42 1.92
C GLY A 62 7.46 -29.75 2.06
N MET A 63 7.14 -29.17 3.23
CA MET A 63 5.86 -28.53 3.55
C MET A 63 5.77 -27.12 2.96
N ALA A 64 4.55 -26.61 2.79
CA ALA A 64 4.33 -25.20 2.48
C ALA A 64 4.47 -24.38 3.77
N GLN A 65 5.36 -23.38 3.75
CA GLN A 65 5.59 -22.47 4.87
C GLN A 65 5.53 -21.03 4.38
N GLY A 66 4.84 -20.18 5.13
CA GLY A 66 4.56 -18.83 4.69
C GLY A 66 4.35 -17.82 5.80
N SER A 67 4.11 -16.59 5.36
CA SER A 67 3.77 -15.46 6.21
C SER A 67 2.50 -14.78 5.71
N GLY A 68 1.69 -14.34 6.66
CA GLY A 68 0.50 -13.54 6.40
C GLY A 68 0.62 -12.12 6.91
N ARG A 69 -0.05 -11.19 6.22
CA ARG A 69 -0.18 -9.78 6.61
C ARG A 69 -1.62 -9.32 6.46
N SER A 70 -2.06 -8.55 7.45
CA SER A 70 -3.41 -7.99 7.53
C SER A 70 -3.44 -6.56 6.98
N ILE A 71 -4.65 -6.02 6.87
CA ILE A 71 -4.92 -4.59 6.69
C ILE A 71 -5.32 -3.95 8.02
N ALA A 72 -5.40 -2.62 8.04
CA ALA A 72 -5.90 -1.88 9.21
C ALA A 72 -7.32 -2.36 9.58
N GLY A 73 -7.65 -2.39 10.87
CA GLY A 73 -8.94 -2.88 11.38
C GLY A 73 -9.06 -4.41 11.44
N PHE A 74 -8.52 -5.13 10.46
CA PHE A 74 -8.78 -6.56 10.29
C PHE A 74 -7.96 -7.49 11.21
N HIS A 75 -8.64 -8.44 11.87
CA HIS A 75 -8.01 -9.44 12.75
C HIS A 75 -7.63 -10.74 12.01
N LEU A 76 -6.43 -10.76 11.41
CA LEU A 76 -5.98 -11.90 10.61
C LEU A 76 -5.85 -13.20 11.42
N LEU A 77 -5.22 -13.16 12.60
CA LEU A 77 -5.06 -14.37 13.42
C LEU A 77 -6.42 -14.98 13.80
N GLY A 78 -7.38 -14.16 14.23
CA GLY A 78 -8.73 -14.62 14.55
C GLY A 78 -9.44 -15.32 13.39
N VAL A 79 -9.18 -14.88 12.15
CA VAL A 79 -9.71 -15.56 10.95
C VAL A 79 -9.05 -16.92 10.73
N LEU A 80 -7.73 -17.01 10.90
CA LEU A 80 -7.01 -18.29 10.80
C LEU A 80 -7.49 -19.31 11.84
N GLU A 81 -7.84 -18.87 13.04
CA GLU A 81 -8.40 -19.73 14.09
C GLU A 81 -9.71 -20.41 13.65
N THR A 82 -10.51 -19.78 12.77
CA THR A 82 -11.75 -20.38 12.24
C THR A 82 -11.53 -21.49 11.21
N ILE A 83 -10.32 -21.58 10.64
CA ILE A 83 -9.93 -22.57 9.62
C ILE A 83 -8.65 -23.31 10.06
N GLY A 84 -8.42 -23.39 11.37
CA GLY A 84 -7.18 -23.87 11.97
C GLY A 84 -6.80 -25.30 11.57
N ASP A 85 -7.80 -26.12 11.24
CA ASP A 85 -7.67 -27.51 10.80
C ASP A 85 -6.92 -27.66 9.46
N VAL A 86 -6.78 -26.59 8.69
CA VAL A 86 -5.99 -26.55 7.45
C VAL A 86 -4.49 -26.62 7.71
N PHE A 87 -4.07 -26.12 8.87
CA PHE A 87 -2.67 -25.93 9.19
C PHE A 87 -2.11 -27.05 10.07
N GLU A 88 -0.83 -27.33 9.85
CA GLU A 88 -0.02 -28.17 10.73
C GLU A 88 0.52 -27.31 11.88
N ARG A 89 0.80 -26.04 11.58
CA ARG A 89 1.16 -25.02 12.57
C ARG A 89 0.73 -23.65 12.07
N PHE A 90 0.15 -22.84 12.94
CA PHE A 90 -0.06 -21.41 12.70
C PHE A 90 0.06 -20.62 14.00
N GLY A 91 0.29 -19.31 13.87
CA GLY A 91 0.33 -18.40 15.02
C GLY A 91 0.86 -17.01 14.63
N GLY A 92 0.86 -16.08 15.59
CA GLY A 92 1.36 -14.73 15.38
C GLY A 92 0.55 -13.70 16.17
N HIS A 93 0.26 -12.58 15.54
CA HIS A 93 -0.46 -11.45 16.11
C HIS A 93 -1.59 -11.02 15.18
N ARG A 94 -2.40 -10.05 15.66
CA ARG A 94 -3.56 -9.52 14.92
C ARG A 94 -3.26 -9.19 13.45
N ALA A 95 -2.11 -8.58 13.17
CA ALA A 95 -1.74 -8.08 11.85
C ALA A 95 -0.76 -8.97 11.06
N ALA A 96 -0.15 -9.98 11.68
CA ALA A 96 0.92 -10.76 11.08
C ALA A 96 0.93 -12.19 11.61
N VAL A 97 0.96 -13.16 10.72
CA VAL A 97 0.90 -14.59 11.07
C VAL A 97 1.98 -15.37 10.34
N GLY A 98 2.41 -16.48 10.93
CA GLY A 98 3.20 -17.52 10.27
C GLY A 98 2.36 -18.78 10.14
N VAL A 99 2.47 -19.46 9.00
CA VAL A 99 1.70 -20.67 8.71
C VAL A 99 2.58 -21.78 8.14
N THR A 100 2.22 -23.02 8.45
CA THR A 100 2.79 -24.25 7.90
C THR A 100 1.67 -25.24 7.64
N LEU A 101 1.64 -25.80 6.44
CA LEU A 101 0.67 -26.80 6.02
C LEU A 101 1.27 -27.74 4.96
N ARG A 102 0.59 -28.85 4.70
CA ARG A 102 0.96 -29.73 3.59
C ARG A 102 0.77 -29.02 2.25
N ALA A 103 1.70 -29.19 1.32
CA ALA A 103 1.67 -28.50 0.02
C ALA A 103 0.39 -28.84 -0.77
N GLU A 104 -0.10 -30.07 -0.64
CA GLU A 104 -1.35 -30.54 -1.25
C GLU A 104 -2.60 -29.78 -0.77
N ARG A 105 -2.54 -29.09 0.38
CA ARG A 105 -3.68 -28.36 0.98
C ARG A 105 -3.68 -26.87 0.66
N VAL A 106 -2.77 -26.39 -0.18
CA VAL A 106 -2.70 -24.97 -0.55
C VAL A 106 -3.95 -24.49 -1.28
N ASP A 107 -4.56 -25.33 -2.11
CA ASP A 107 -5.81 -24.98 -2.80
C ASP A 107 -7.00 -24.94 -1.83
N GLU A 108 -7.07 -25.89 -0.89
CA GLU A 108 -8.03 -25.85 0.21
C GLU A 108 -7.88 -24.57 1.07
N LEU A 109 -6.63 -24.17 1.34
CA LEU A 109 -6.33 -22.93 2.05
C LEU A 109 -6.82 -21.71 1.26
N ARG A 110 -6.60 -21.63 -0.06
CA ARG A 110 -7.07 -20.51 -0.91
C ARG A 110 -8.57 -20.31 -0.75
N GLU A 111 -9.34 -21.38 -0.89
CA GLU A 111 -10.80 -21.33 -0.82
C GLU A 111 -11.29 -20.96 0.59
N ARG A 112 -10.81 -21.67 1.61
CA ARG A 112 -11.26 -21.48 2.99
C ARG A 112 -10.84 -20.13 3.56
N PHE A 113 -9.62 -19.68 3.26
CA PHE A 113 -9.14 -18.37 3.69
C PHE A 113 -9.95 -17.25 3.05
N ASN A 114 -10.13 -17.29 1.72
CA ASN A 114 -10.94 -16.29 1.04
C ASN A 114 -12.38 -16.24 1.60
N ALA A 115 -13.02 -17.39 1.77
CA ALA A 115 -14.37 -17.45 2.32
C ALA A 115 -14.45 -16.94 3.77
N ALA A 116 -13.45 -17.24 4.60
CA ALA A 116 -13.39 -16.76 5.98
C ALA A 116 -13.17 -15.24 6.04
N VAL A 117 -12.32 -14.71 5.16
CA VAL A 117 -12.05 -13.27 5.04
C VAL A 117 -13.27 -12.53 4.51
N VAL A 118 -13.97 -13.04 3.48
CA VAL A 118 -15.22 -12.45 2.96
C VAL A 118 -16.30 -12.37 4.04
N ARG A 119 -16.41 -13.38 4.92
CA ARG A 119 -17.38 -13.35 6.04
C ARG A 119 -17.01 -12.38 7.16
N ALA A 120 -15.71 -12.16 7.36
CA ALA A 120 -15.20 -11.37 8.47
C ALA A 120 -15.01 -9.89 8.11
N LEU A 121 -14.72 -9.58 6.85
CA LEU A 121 -14.56 -8.19 6.38
C LEU A 121 -15.90 -7.48 6.34
N THR A 122 -15.92 -6.32 6.98
CA THR A 122 -17.00 -5.34 6.82
C THR A 122 -16.83 -4.55 5.52
N HIS A 123 -17.91 -3.90 5.05
CA HIS A 123 -17.82 -3.07 3.85
C HIS A 123 -16.87 -1.88 4.07
N GLU A 124 -16.85 -1.34 5.29
CA GLU A 124 -15.94 -0.28 5.70
C GLU A 124 -14.47 -0.72 5.61
N GLU A 125 -14.12 -1.92 6.08
CA GLU A 125 -12.75 -2.46 5.99
C GLU A 125 -12.32 -2.84 4.55
N LEU A 126 -13.25 -2.93 3.60
CA LEU A 126 -12.92 -3.17 2.19
C LEU A 126 -12.46 -1.91 1.48
N GLN A 127 -12.81 -0.73 2.01
CA GLN A 127 -12.43 0.55 1.45
C GLN A 127 -11.14 1.04 2.09
N ALA A 128 -10.14 1.36 1.26
CA ALA A 128 -8.95 2.03 1.74
C ALA A 128 -9.35 3.46 2.15
N GLU A 129 -9.59 3.67 3.44
CA GLU A 129 -9.89 5.01 3.96
C GLU A 129 -8.61 5.85 4.06
N VAL A 130 -8.71 7.09 3.59
CA VAL A 130 -7.69 8.11 3.82
C VAL A 130 -8.22 9.06 4.89
N VAL A 131 -7.67 8.93 6.10
CA VAL A 131 -7.98 9.85 7.19
C VAL A 131 -7.11 11.09 7.04
N PHE A 132 -7.75 12.26 7.04
CA PHE A 132 -7.08 13.55 6.97
C PHE A 132 -6.86 14.11 8.38
N ASP A 133 -5.64 14.58 8.66
CA ASP A 133 -5.31 15.23 9.93
C ASP A 133 -5.69 16.71 9.92
N ALA A 134 -5.55 17.39 8.78
CA ALA A 134 -5.87 18.81 8.63
C ALA A 134 -6.14 19.21 7.16
N PRO A 135 -6.95 20.25 6.91
CA PRO A 135 -6.98 20.90 5.61
C PRO A 135 -5.65 21.63 5.35
N LEU A 136 -5.24 21.73 4.10
CA LEU A 136 -4.06 22.47 3.67
C LEU A 136 -4.36 23.29 2.42
N ASP A 137 -4.05 24.58 2.50
CA ASP A 137 -3.90 25.40 1.31
C ASP A 137 -2.48 25.24 0.77
N LEU A 138 -2.32 24.87 -0.51
CA LEU A 138 -1.01 24.71 -1.13
C LEU A 138 -0.14 25.98 -1.04
N ARG A 139 -0.76 27.16 -0.90
CA ARG A 139 -0.05 28.43 -0.69
C ARG A 139 0.62 28.54 0.68
N GLU A 140 0.20 27.74 1.65
CA GLU A 140 0.79 27.67 2.99
C GLU A 140 1.99 26.72 3.06
N LEU A 141 2.13 25.81 2.07
CA LEU A 141 3.19 24.81 2.03
C LEU A 141 4.55 25.41 1.58
N THR A 142 5.06 26.30 2.42
CA THR A 142 6.39 26.91 2.30
C THR A 142 7.48 25.99 2.85
N PRO A 143 8.77 26.23 2.53
CA PRO A 143 9.87 25.46 3.14
C PRO A 143 9.85 25.48 4.68
N GLY A 144 9.53 26.62 5.30
CA GLY A 144 9.43 26.72 6.76
C GLY A 144 8.27 25.92 7.33
N ALA A 145 7.10 25.92 6.67
CA ALA A 145 5.97 25.08 7.05
C ALA A 145 6.30 23.59 6.92
N ALA A 146 6.99 23.19 5.84
CA ALA A 146 7.45 21.82 5.66
C ALA A 146 8.42 21.41 6.79
N GLU A 147 9.37 22.27 7.16
CA GLU A 147 10.29 22.02 8.29
C GLU A 147 9.54 21.85 9.62
N GLN A 148 8.52 22.68 9.89
CA GLN A 148 7.67 22.53 11.08
C GLN A 148 6.94 21.19 11.10
N VAL A 149 6.42 20.73 9.97
CA VAL A 149 5.82 19.38 9.88
C VAL A 149 6.86 18.32 10.19
N LEU A 150 8.06 18.42 9.61
CA LEU A 150 9.13 17.45 9.82
C LEU A 150 9.70 17.45 11.25
N GLN A 151 9.48 18.48 12.06
CA GLN A 151 9.82 18.48 13.50
C GLN A 151 8.94 17.53 14.32
N MET A 152 7.80 17.06 13.78
CA MET A 152 6.95 16.06 14.43
C MET A 152 7.47 14.62 14.26
N ALA A 153 8.57 14.43 13.52
CA ALA A 153 9.25 13.16 13.38
C ALA A 153 9.85 12.69 14.74
N PRO A 154 10.11 11.38 14.94
CA PRO A 154 10.13 10.31 13.95
C PRO A 154 8.73 9.84 13.56
N PHE A 155 8.47 9.78 12.26
CA PHE A 155 7.25 9.18 11.73
C PHE A 155 7.39 7.66 11.62
N GLY A 156 6.29 6.95 11.86
CA GLY A 156 6.24 5.49 11.80
C GLY A 156 5.03 4.94 12.53
N PHE A 157 5.15 3.69 12.99
CA PHE A 157 4.08 3.05 13.75
C PHE A 157 3.82 3.80 15.06
N GLY A 158 2.57 4.23 15.28
CA GLY A 158 2.17 5.05 16.42
C GLY A 158 2.35 6.56 16.26
N ASN A 159 3.01 7.01 15.19
CA ASN A 159 3.13 8.42 14.81
C ASN A 159 3.21 8.54 13.28
N PRO A 160 2.12 8.27 12.53
CA PRO A 160 2.15 8.36 11.08
C PRO A 160 2.47 9.78 10.63
N ALA A 161 3.05 9.92 9.42
CA ALA A 161 3.23 11.23 8.83
C ALA A 161 1.86 11.87 8.58
N PRO A 162 1.66 13.16 8.92
CA PRO A 162 0.38 13.83 8.74
C PRO A 162 -0.10 13.81 7.29
N VAL A 163 -1.37 13.49 7.10
CA VAL A 163 -2.07 13.50 5.81
C VAL A 163 -2.95 14.74 5.74
N PHE A 164 -2.65 15.61 4.78
CA PHE A 164 -3.37 16.85 4.56
C PHE A 164 -4.42 16.71 3.45
N TYR A 165 -5.60 17.29 3.68
CA TYR A 165 -6.65 17.42 2.69
C TYR A 165 -6.51 18.73 1.91
N VAL A 166 -6.37 18.64 0.59
CA VAL A 166 -6.26 19.80 -0.29
C VAL A 166 -7.44 19.80 -1.28
N PRO A 167 -8.49 20.58 -1.04
CA PRO A 167 -9.69 20.57 -1.88
C PRO A 167 -9.51 21.36 -3.18
N GLY A 168 -10.14 20.87 -4.25
CA GLY A 168 -10.45 21.66 -5.44
C GLY A 168 -9.27 22.20 -6.23
N VAL A 169 -8.15 21.46 -6.27
CA VAL A 169 -6.94 21.82 -7.02
C VAL A 169 -7.18 21.67 -8.52
N GLU A 170 -6.92 22.74 -9.27
CA GLU A 170 -6.91 22.69 -10.73
C GLU A 170 -5.53 22.22 -11.23
N LEU A 171 -5.53 21.13 -12.02
CA LEU A 171 -4.33 20.59 -12.62
C LEU A 171 -4.09 21.23 -13.98
N THR A 172 -2.94 21.88 -14.16
CA THR A 172 -2.62 22.61 -15.39
C THR A 172 -1.56 21.93 -16.25
N GLU A 173 -0.73 21.08 -15.63
CA GLU A 173 0.40 20.42 -16.28
C GLU A 173 0.20 18.90 -16.37
N PRO A 174 0.67 18.25 -17.43
CA PRO A 174 0.59 16.79 -17.54
C PRO A 174 1.47 16.11 -16.49
N VAL A 175 0.98 14.99 -15.96
CA VAL A 175 1.77 14.10 -15.09
C VAL A 175 2.92 13.47 -15.86
N GLN A 176 4.03 13.23 -15.16
CA GLN A 176 5.20 12.55 -15.74
C GLN A 176 5.38 11.18 -15.08
N ALA A 177 5.22 10.12 -15.86
CA ALA A 177 5.52 8.77 -15.39
C ALA A 177 7.03 8.57 -15.15
N PHE A 178 7.37 7.81 -14.13
CA PHE A 178 8.75 7.43 -13.81
C PHE A 178 8.81 6.08 -13.10
N GLY A 179 10.02 5.57 -12.90
CA GLY A 179 10.27 4.19 -12.45
C GLY A 179 10.54 3.27 -13.63
N SER A 180 11.14 2.11 -13.36
CA SER A 180 11.44 1.09 -14.38
C SER A 180 10.16 0.61 -15.09
N MET A 181 9.05 0.54 -14.34
CA MET A 181 7.74 0.11 -14.85
C MET A 181 6.80 1.27 -15.22
N GLN A 182 7.27 2.52 -15.15
CA GLN A 182 6.43 3.72 -15.37
C GLN A 182 5.17 3.75 -14.49
N ASP A 183 5.24 3.12 -13.32
CA ASP A 183 4.11 2.92 -12.41
C ASP A 183 3.99 4.07 -11.38
N HIS A 184 4.93 5.01 -11.36
CA HIS A 184 4.89 6.17 -10.48
C HIS A 184 4.68 7.46 -11.27
N LEU A 185 4.04 8.47 -10.68
CA LEU A 185 3.80 9.76 -11.33
C LEU A 185 4.46 10.91 -10.56
N ARG A 186 5.07 11.84 -11.28
CA ARG A 186 5.32 13.20 -10.78
C ARG A 186 4.15 14.09 -11.18
N VAL A 187 3.55 14.72 -10.19
CA VAL A 187 2.42 15.62 -10.33
C VAL A 187 2.89 17.02 -10.00
N ARG A 188 2.62 17.98 -10.89
CA ARG A 188 2.93 19.38 -10.67
C ARG A 188 1.70 20.09 -10.14
N LEU A 189 1.85 20.67 -8.95
CA LEU A 189 0.80 21.34 -8.21
C LEU A 189 1.10 22.83 -8.11
N PRO A 190 0.08 23.69 -8.07
CA PRO A 190 0.25 25.09 -7.69
C PRO A 190 0.92 25.18 -6.32
N GLY A 191 1.87 26.10 -6.18
CA GLY A 191 2.64 26.29 -4.95
C GLY A 191 2.62 27.74 -4.46
N PRO A 192 3.26 27.99 -3.32
CA PRO A 192 3.34 29.33 -2.74
C PRO A 192 4.03 30.31 -3.69
N GLN A 193 3.52 31.54 -3.75
CA GLN A 193 4.11 32.65 -4.51
C GLN A 193 4.25 32.37 -6.02
N GLY A 194 3.33 31.60 -6.61
CA GLY A 194 3.34 31.27 -8.04
C GLY A 194 4.41 30.24 -8.43
N ARG A 195 5.07 29.60 -7.47
CA ARG A 195 5.97 28.47 -7.72
C ARG A 195 5.17 27.20 -7.98
N THR A 196 5.81 26.21 -8.57
CA THR A 196 5.25 24.86 -8.73
C THR A 196 5.80 23.94 -7.66
N LEU A 197 4.94 23.19 -7.00
CA LEU A 197 5.30 22.07 -6.13
C LEU A 197 5.29 20.78 -6.94
N THR A 198 6.27 19.91 -6.71
CA THR A 198 6.29 18.57 -7.32
C THR A 198 5.93 17.53 -6.28
N ALA A 199 4.78 16.88 -6.45
CA ALA A 199 4.36 15.74 -5.65
C ALA A 199 4.74 14.42 -6.35
N LYS A 200 5.18 13.44 -5.56
CA LYS A 200 5.44 12.06 -6.01
C LYS A 200 4.23 11.20 -5.69
N ALA A 201 3.66 10.52 -6.67
CA ALA A 201 2.56 9.58 -6.50
C ALA A 201 3.05 8.17 -6.83
N TRP A 202 3.26 7.36 -5.80
CA TRP A 202 3.81 6.00 -5.96
C TRP A 202 2.68 5.03 -6.35
N ARG A 203 2.89 4.24 -7.40
CA ARG A 203 1.91 3.27 -7.94
C ARG A 203 0.64 3.91 -8.50
N PHE A 204 0.75 5.12 -9.05
CA PHE A 204 -0.37 5.85 -9.67
C PHE A 204 -0.41 5.71 -11.20
N GLY A 205 0.44 4.88 -11.81
CA GLY A 205 0.54 4.75 -13.28
C GLY A 205 -0.82 4.56 -13.97
N SER A 206 -1.66 3.66 -13.46
CA SER A 206 -3.02 3.41 -13.98
C SER A 206 -4.00 4.55 -13.71
N ARG A 207 -3.74 5.36 -12.69
CA ARG A 207 -4.54 6.50 -12.24
C ARG A 207 -4.15 7.82 -12.92
N ALA A 208 -3.27 7.80 -13.92
CA ALA A 208 -2.80 9.02 -14.59
C ALA A 208 -3.93 9.89 -15.18
N GLN A 209 -5.01 9.26 -15.64
CA GLN A 209 -6.19 9.97 -16.17
C GLN A 209 -6.97 10.74 -15.10
N GLU A 210 -6.87 10.35 -13.82
CA GLU A 210 -7.43 11.11 -12.70
C GLU A 210 -6.73 12.45 -12.50
N LEU A 211 -5.48 12.54 -12.98
CA LEU A 211 -4.59 13.68 -12.82
C LEU A 211 -4.33 14.43 -14.14
N ALA A 212 -5.21 14.27 -15.13
CA ALA A 212 -5.07 14.93 -16.41
C ALA A 212 -5.24 16.46 -16.31
N PRO A 213 -4.54 17.26 -17.14
CA PRO A 213 -4.75 18.71 -17.19
C PRO A 213 -6.21 19.09 -17.43
N GLY A 214 -6.66 20.17 -16.81
CA GLY A 214 -8.04 20.67 -16.84
C GLY A 214 -8.98 19.99 -15.83
N ARG A 215 -8.53 18.97 -15.12
CA ARG A 215 -9.30 18.37 -14.02
C ARG A 215 -9.18 19.20 -12.75
N ARG A 216 -10.29 19.25 -12.01
CA ARG A 216 -10.34 19.77 -10.65
C ARG A 216 -10.47 18.59 -9.67
N VAL A 217 -9.55 18.50 -8.73
CA VAL A 217 -9.38 17.32 -7.87
C VAL A 217 -9.18 17.69 -6.41
N ASP A 218 -9.64 16.83 -5.51
CA ASP A 218 -9.22 16.85 -4.11
C ASP A 218 -8.02 15.92 -3.95
N LEU A 219 -7.04 16.34 -3.16
CA LEU A 219 -5.80 15.60 -2.95
C LEU A 219 -5.59 15.27 -1.46
N ALA A 220 -5.03 14.09 -1.22
CA ALA A 220 -4.45 13.70 0.04
C ALA A 220 -2.92 13.80 -0.06
N LEU A 221 -2.28 14.69 0.70
CA LEU A 221 -0.83 14.94 0.61
C LEU A 221 -0.11 14.66 1.93
N THR A 222 1.12 14.13 1.87
CA THR A 222 2.04 14.08 3.00
C THR A 222 3.30 14.88 2.70
N VAL A 223 3.92 15.43 3.75
CA VAL A 223 5.25 16.06 3.69
C VAL A 223 6.26 15.08 4.27
N ASP A 224 7.23 14.68 3.46
CA ASP A 224 8.22 13.67 3.83
C ASP A 224 9.63 14.23 3.74
N GLN A 225 10.56 13.68 4.53
CA GLN A 225 11.99 13.94 4.33
C GLN A 225 12.45 13.40 2.98
N ASP A 226 13.20 14.20 2.24
CA ASP A 226 13.82 13.83 0.97
C ASP A 226 15.34 13.93 1.07
N LEU A 227 15.93 12.94 1.75
CA LEU A 227 17.39 12.85 1.94
C LEU A 227 18.14 12.69 0.61
N TYR A 228 17.49 12.14 -0.41
CA TYR A 228 18.08 11.98 -1.73
C TYR A 228 18.28 13.33 -2.41
N SER A 229 17.24 14.17 -2.39
CA SER A 229 17.29 15.54 -2.88
C SER A 229 18.26 16.39 -2.06
N LEU A 230 18.26 16.25 -0.73
CA LEU A 230 19.17 16.96 0.17
C LEU A 230 20.64 16.71 -0.16
N LYS A 231 21.03 15.45 -0.37
CA LYS A 231 22.42 15.06 -0.73
C LYS A 231 22.89 15.67 -2.05
N ARG A 232 21.97 16.15 -2.88
CA ARG A 232 22.23 16.78 -4.18
C ARG A 232 22.13 18.32 -4.13
N GLY A 233 22.00 18.89 -2.94
CA GLY A 233 21.90 20.34 -2.74
C GLY A 233 20.50 20.92 -2.98
N TYR A 234 19.47 20.08 -3.14
CA TYR A 234 18.08 20.52 -3.20
C TYR A 234 17.44 20.54 -1.81
N ALA A 235 16.17 20.98 -1.74
CA ALA A 235 15.39 20.93 -0.50
C ALA A 235 15.37 19.51 0.07
N GLY A 236 15.53 19.39 1.39
CA GLY A 236 15.54 18.11 2.10
C GLY A 236 14.16 17.56 2.45
N TRP A 237 13.13 18.06 1.79
CA TRP A 237 11.74 17.67 1.98
C TRP A 237 11.06 17.52 0.61
N GLY A 238 10.00 16.73 0.59
CA GLY A 238 9.17 16.54 -0.60
C GLY A 238 7.72 16.33 -0.24
N VAL A 239 6.87 16.33 -1.26
CA VAL A 239 5.44 16.06 -1.14
C VAL A 239 5.13 14.71 -1.76
N THR A 240 4.35 13.90 -1.08
CA THR A 240 3.83 12.63 -1.61
C THR A 240 2.32 12.73 -1.75
N LEU A 241 1.81 12.40 -2.93
CA LEU A 241 0.38 12.23 -3.17
C LEU A 241 -0.02 10.83 -2.67
N ARG A 242 -0.89 10.80 -1.66
CA ARG A 242 -1.43 9.57 -1.09
C ARG A 242 -2.66 9.07 -1.83
N ASP A 243 -3.53 10.00 -2.21
CA ASP A 243 -4.77 9.70 -2.92
C ASP A 243 -5.31 10.94 -3.65
N VAL A 244 -6.15 10.71 -4.65
CA VAL A 244 -6.80 11.73 -5.45
C VAL A 244 -8.25 11.32 -5.73
N ARG A 245 -9.14 12.29 -5.77
CA ARG A 245 -10.50 12.11 -6.29
C ARG A 245 -10.93 13.34 -7.08
N ALA A 246 -11.97 13.19 -7.91
CA ALA A 246 -12.62 14.36 -8.51
C ALA A 246 -13.14 15.27 -7.39
N ALA A 247 -12.93 16.57 -7.52
CA ALA A 247 -13.49 17.54 -6.58
C ALA A 247 -15.02 17.60 -6.75
N GLU A 248 -15.72 17.68 -5.63
CA GLU A 248 -17.16 17.98 -5.60
C GLU A 248 -17.46 19.46 -5.93
#